data_AF-A0A958KZV7-F1
#
_entry.id   AF-A0A958KZV7-F1
#
_cell.length_a   1.000
_cell.length_b   1.000
_cell.length_c   1.000
_cell.angle_alpha   90.00
_cell.angle_beta   90.00
_cell.angle_gamma   90.00
#
_symmetry.space_group_name_H-M   'P 1'
#
loop_
_entity.id
_entity.type
_entity.pdbx_description
1 polymer ?
#
loop_
_entity_poly.entity_id
_entity_poly.type
_entity_poly.pdbx_seq_one_letter_code
_entity_poly.pdbx_strand_id
1 'polypeptide(L)'
;MEGMILKAVHSYFFPPIDQHTESRGLGGFPSAREYWYSHALSACLLRQHFLRIELVTDQYGAHVVMNLLKLPYDSVRVLPHSAAGVGGHAWNSIKFLAYLEQDEAFVHCDTDAYLWNPLPREILDSQVFGQSIEAVGDFKTFYSETLEEIRKYLPELPAGFSKFQSDFEGNYAINCGLLGGTDLKLLHYYAKTTLLILHHPKNANGWETLMREGNSDVREQVCAAVEQLNIIVACAKFHVRPKVVLEIGKEHLQGPSPTLTHLMGPTKNDSTRLSKYVELVKREFPQIAGRIETHFGQR
;
A
#
# COMPACT_ATOMS: atom_id res chain seq x y z
N MET A 1 12.32 7.19 25.27
CA MET A 1 12.14 6.54 23.95
C MET A 1 11.05 7.29 23.20
N GLU A 2 11.14 8.62 23.12
CA GLU A 2 10.22 9.41 22.29
C GLU A 2 10.77 9.38 20.87
N GLY A 3 9.92 9.07 19.88
CA GLY A 3 10.25 9.15 18.46
C GLY A 3 10.49 7.83 17.72
N MET A 4 10.56 6.68 18.40
CA MET A 4 10.73 5.39 17.69
C MET A 4 9.37 4.78 17.34
N ILE A 5 9.16 4.44 16.07
CA ILE A 5 7.95 3.73 15.64
C ILE A 5 7.94 2.30 16.21
N LEU A 6 6.88 1.95 16.94
CA LEU A 6 6.67 0.62 17.55
C LEU A 6 5.49 -0.14 16.97
N LYS A 7 4.67 0.53 16.15
CA LYS A 7 3.43 0.01 15.60
C LYS A 7 3.54 -0.13 14.09
N ALA A 8 3.11 -1.29 13.56
CA ALA A 8 2.84 -1.46 12.15
C ALA A 8 1.33 -1.59 11.87
N VAL A 9 0.94 -1.18 10.67
CA VAL A 9 -0.46 -1.12 10.24
C VAL A 9 -0.58 -1.79 8.89
N HIS A 10 -1.50 -2.73 8.77
CA HIS A 10 -2.02 -3.19 7.50
C HIS A 10 -3.36 -2.54 7.23
N SER A 11 -3.69 -2.35 5.96
CA SER A 11 -5.02 -1.93 5.54
C SER A 11 -5.43 -2.66 4.28
N TYR A 12 -6.58 -3.32 4.29
CA TYR A 12 -7.10 -3.97 3.09
C TYR A 12 -8.62 -4.18 3.16
N PHE A 13 -9.34 -3.86 2.08
CA PHE A 13 -10.72 -4.29 1.91
C PHE A 13 -10.72 -5.64 1.23
N PHE A 14 -11.24 -6.65 1.90
CA PHE A 14 -11.32 -7.98 1.33
C PHE A 14 -12.64 -8.06 0.58
N PRO A 15 -12.65 -8.19 -0.76
CA PRO A 15 -13.87 -8.67 -1.41
C PRO A 15 -14.24 -10.01 -0.76
N PRO A 16 -15.52 -10.42 -0.75
CA PRO A 16 -15.88 -11.78 -0.35
C PRO A 16 -15.15 -12.76 -1.28
N ILE A 17 -14.00 -13.26 -0.81
CA ILE A 17 -13.12 -14.14 -1.58
C ILE A 17 -13.55 -15.58 -1.30
N ASP A 18 -13.83 -16.31 -2.36
CA ASP A 18 -13.94 -17.76 -2.34
C ASP A 18 -12.93 -18.37 -3.33
N GLN A 19 -12.93 -19.70 -3.40
CA GLN A 19 -12.06 -20.47 -4.31
C GLN A 19 -12.32 -20.19 -5.80
N HIS A 20 -13.41 -19.50 -6.16
CA HIS A 20 -13.80 -19.17 -7.52
C HIS A 20 -13.53 -17.69 -7.86
N THR A 21 -13.00 -16.91 -6.92
CA THR A 21 -12.70 -15.50 -7.15
C THR A 21 -11.57 -15.33 -8.16
N GLU A 22 -11.81 -14.55 -9.20
CA GLU A 22 -10.83 -14.30 -10.26
C GLU A 22 -9.61 -13.53 -9.74
N SER A 23 -8.45 -13.72 -10.39
CA SER A 23 -7.17 -13.11 -10.01
C SER A 23 -7.23 -11.59 -9.81
N ARG A 24 -8.06 -10.88 -10.59
CA ARG A 24 -8.26 -9.43 -10.42
C ARG A 24 -8.89 -9.08 -9.07
N GLY A 25 -9.86 -9.87 -8.61
CA GLY A 25 -10.45 -9.77 -7.28
C GLY A 25 -9.49 -10.18 -6.16
N LEU A 26 -8.39 -10.85 -6.50
CA LEU A 26 -7.31 -11.25 -5.61
C LEU A 26 -6.10 -10.33 -5.70
N GLY A 27 -6.25 -9.09 -6.20
CA GLY A 27 -5.14 -8.14 -6.31
C GLY A 27 -3.99 -8.62 -7.21
N GLY A 28 -4.27 -9.54 -8.15
CA GLY A 28 -3.30 -10.11 -9.08
C GLY A 28 -2.71 -11.45 -8.68
N PHE A 29 -3.09 -12.03 -7.53
CA PHE A 29 -2.65 -13.38 -7.14
C PHE A 29 -3.42 -14.46 -7.92
N PRO A 30 -2.84 -15.67 -8.14
CA PRO A 30 -3.42 -16.69 -9.00
C PRO A 30 -4.57 -17.47 -8.32
N SER A 31 -4.64 -17.46 -6.99
CA SER A 31 -5.67 -18.16 -6.22
C SER A 31 -5.87 -17.56 -4.83
N ALA A 32 -7.03 -17.81 -4.22
CA ALA A 32 -7.32 -17.40 -2.85
C ALA A 32 -6.29 -17.97 -1.86
N ARG A 33 -5.77 -19.17 -2.14
CA ARG A 33 -4.73 -19.81 -1.35
C ARG A 33 -3.44 -18.98 -1.35
N GLU A 34 -2.92 -18.66 -2.53
CA GLU A 34 -1.66 -17.90 -2.67
C GLU A 34 -1.81 -16.49 -2.10
N TYR A 35 -2.98 -15.89 -2.31
CA TYR A 35 -3.36 -14.61 -1.73
C TYR A 35 -3.28 -14.62 -0.20
N TRP A 36 -3.91 -15.59 0.48
CA TRP A 36 -3.88 -15.67 1.94
C TRP A 36 -2.52 -16.06 2.50
N TYR A 37 -1.72 -16.85 1.77
CA TYR A 37 -0.32 -17.10 2.13
C TYR A 37 0.52 -15.82 2.09
N SER A 38 0.32 -14.96 1.08
CA SER A 38 0.98 -13.64 1.03
C SER A 38 0.63 -12.79 2.24
N HIS A 39 -0.68 -12.62 2.50
CA HIS A 39 -1.16 -11.80 3.61
C HIS A 39 -0.67 -12.32 4.97
N ALA A 40 -0.69 -13.64 5.17
CA ALA A 40 -0.19 -14.27 6.38
C ALA A 40 1.31 -14.07 6.56
N LEU A 41 2.10 -14.24 5.50
CA LEU A 41 3.55 -14.04 5.55
C LEU A 41 3.87 -12.60 5.95
N SER A 42 3.26 -11.61 5.29
CA SER A 42 3.45 -10.19 5.59
C SER A 42 3.13 -9.89 7.07
N ALA A 43 1.97 -10.33 7.57
CA ALA A 43 1.57 -10.10 8.96
C ALA A 43 2.51 -10.77 9.97
N CYS A 44 2.98 -11.99 9.69
CA CYS A 44 3.89 -12.70 10.57
C CYS A 44 5.28 -12.04 10.61
N LEU A 45 5.78 -11.54 9.48
CA LEU A 45 7.04 -10.81 9.42
C LEU A 45 6.95 -9.47 10.18
N LEU A 46 5.86 -8.71 10.03
CA LEU A 46 5.68 -7.50 10.83
C LEU A 46 5.66 -7.80 12.33
N ARG A 47 5.01 -8.89 12.75
CA ARG A 47 4.98 -9.30 14.16
C ARG A 47 6.38 -9.56 14.74
N GLN A 48 7.34 -9.98 13.91
CA GLN A 48 8.72 -10.20 14.36
C GLN A 48 9.47 -8.89 14.66
N HIS A 49 9.09 -7.79 14.00
CA HIS A 49 9.85 -6.53 14.03
C HIS A 49 9.16 -5.41 14.81
N PHE A 50 7.84 -5.51 15.02
CA PHE A 50 7.05 -4.49 15.70
C PHE A 50 6.38 -5.02 16.96
N LEU A 51 6.32 -4.15 17.98
CA LEU A 51 5.69 -4.47 19.25
C LEU A 51 4.18 -4.66 19.07
N ARG A 52 3.57 -3.83 18.22
CA ARG A 52 2.14 -3.89 17.91
C ARG A 52 1.90 -3.92 16.41
N ILE A 53 0.96 -4.75 15.97
CA ILE A 53 0.46 -4.73 14.60
C ILE A 53 -1.07 -4.61 14.57
N GLU A 54 -1.57 -3.66 13.79
CA GLU A 54 -2.99 -3.35 13.61
C GLU A 54 -3.42 -3.69 12.18
N LEU A 55 -4.67 -4.11 12.02
CA LEU A 55 -5.31 -4.24 10.71
C LEU A 55 -6.53 -3.33 10.64
N VAL A 56 -6.61 -2.50 9.60
CA VAL A 56 -7.82 -1.77 9.21
C VAL A 56 -8.46 -2.46 8.00
N THR A 57 -9.70 -2.90 8.13
CA THR A 57 -10.35 -3.75 7.12
C THR A 57 -11.88 -3.65 7.15
N ASP A 58 -12.59 -4.42 6.32
CA ASP A 58 -14.05 -4.59 6.41
C ASP A 58 -14.45 -5.77 7.29
N GLN A 59 -15.77 -5.97 7.43
CA GLN A 59 -16.35 -7.02 8.25
C GLN A 59 -15.93 -8.43 7.82
N TYR A 60 -15.78 -8.65 6.51
CA TYR A 60 -15.39 -9.95 5.97
C TYR A 60 -13.91 -10.22 6.25
N GLY A 61 -13.04 -9.25 5.96
CA GLY A 61 -11.61 -9.30 6.30
C GLY A 61 -11.36 -9.58 7.76
N ALA A 62 -12.04 -8.84 8.64
CA ALA A 62 -11.99 -9.03 10.08
C ALA A 62 -12.38 -10.46 10.50
N HIS A 63 -13.43 -11.02 9.88
CA HIS A 63 -13.82 -12.41 10.14
C HIS A 63 -12.74 -13.40 9.70
N VAL A 64 -12.18 -13.26 8.50
CA VAL A 64 -11.15 -14.19 8.00
C VAL A 64 -9.91 -14.14 8.87
N VAL A 65 -9.37 -12.93 9.14
CA VAL A 65 -8.09 -12.79 9.84
C VAL A 65 -8.19 -13.14 11.32
N MET A 66 -9.32 -12.86 11.99
CA MET A 66 -9.47 -13.13 13.43
C MET A 66 -10.03 -14.51 13.73
N ASN A 67 -10.98 -15.01 12.95
CA ASN A 67 -11.71 -16.24 13.28
C ASN A 67 -11.18 -17.45 12.52
N LEU A 68 -10.95 -17.31 11.21
CA LEU A 68 -10.53 -18.44 10.36
C LEU A 68 -9.02 -18.67 10.46
N LEU A 69 -8.24 -17.63 10.17
CA LEU A 69 -6.78 -17.72 10.11
C LEU A 69 -6.09 -17.44 11.44
N LYS A 70 -6.73 -16.63 12.30
CA LYS A 70 -6.18 -16.11 13.56
C LYS A 70 -4.75 -15.57 13.36
N LEU A 71 -4.61 -14.67 12.38
CA LEU A 71 -3.38 -13.97 12.07
C LEU A 71 -2.94 -13.11 13.27
N PRO A 72 -1.63 -12.82 13.40
CA PRO A 72 -1.09 -12.31 14.64
C PRO A 72 -1.31 -10.79 14.80
N TYR A 73 -2.53 -10.27 14.65
CA TYR A 73 -2.86 -8.87 14.89
C TYR A 73 -3.22 -8.61 16.36
N ASP A 74 -2.75 -7.49 16.93
CA ASP A 74 -3.18 -7.07 18.29
C ASP A 74 -4.56 -6.44 18.27
N SER A 75 -4.89 -5.76 17.17
CA SER A 75 -6.16 -5.10 16.99
C SER A 75 -6.60 -5.14 15.53
N VAL A 76 -7.92 -5.19 15.35
CA VAL A 76 -8.56 -5.14 14.05
C VAL A 76 -9.67 -4.09 14.11
N ARG A 77 -9.58 -3.09 13.23
CA ARG A 77 -10.55 -2.02 13.08
C ARG A 77 -11.39 -2.27 11.83
N VAL A 78 -12.71 -2.27 11.99
CA VAL A 78 -13.66 -2.47 10.89
C VAL A 78 -14.15 -1.11 10.39
N LEU A 79 -13.96 -0.86 9.10
CA LEU A 79 -14.55 0.25 8.37
C LEU A 79 -15.65 -0.27 7.42
N PRO A 80 -16.70 0.53 7.17
CA PRO A 80 -17.73 0.12 6.22
C PRO A 80 -17.15 0.04 4.81
N HIS A 81 -17.50 -1.00 4.06
CA HIS A 81 -17.01 -1.18 2.67
C HIS A 81 -17.34 0.02 1.77
N SER A 82 -18.44 0.74 2.05
CA SER A 82 -18.79 1.99 1.34
C SER A 82 -17.71 3.07 1.44
N ALA A 83 -16.77 2.97 2.38
CA ALA A 83 -15.65 3.89 2.50
C ALA A 83 -14.56 3.67 1.43
N ALA A 84 -14.61 2.57 0.66
CA ALA A 84 -13.72 2.32 -0.48
C ALA A 84 -13.96 3.28 -1.67
N GLY A 85 -15.07 4.01 -1.68
CA GLY A 85 -15.50 4.84 -2.80
C GLY A 85 -16.39 4.13 -3.80
N VAL A 86 -16.97 4.93 -4.70
CA VAL A 86 -17.86 4.45 -5.77
C VAL A 86 -17.03 4.26 -7.05
N GLY A 87 -17.19 3.14 -7.75
CA GLY A 87 -16.65 2.97 -9.11
C GLY A 87 -15.26 2.36 -9.24
N GLY A 88 -14.78 1.60 -8.24
CA GLY A 88 -13.63 0.68 -8.34
C GLY A 88 -12.24 1.31 -8.53
N HIS A 89 -12.15 2.59 -8.91
CA HIS A 89 -10.89 3.29 -9.09
C HIS A 89 -10.22 3.58 -7.73
N ALA A 90 -10.96 4.00 -6.71
CA ALA A 90 -10.40 4.43 -5.43
C ALA A 90 -10.00 3.26 -4.47
N TRP A 91 -9.51 2.13 -5.00
CA TRP A 91 -9.18 0.91 -4.25
C TRP A 91 -8.18 1.13 -3.09
N ASN A 92 -7.29 2.12 -3.20
CA ASN A 92 -6.32 2.46 -2.15
C ASN A 92 -6.89 3.37 -1.05
N SER A 93 -8.19 3.73 -1.10
CA SER A 93 -8.82 4.60 -0.09
C SER A 93 -8.66 4.10 1.34
N ILE A 94 -8.67 2.77 1.53
CA ILE A 94 -8.55 2.18 2.86
C ILE A 94 -7.22 2.51 3.53
N LYS A 95 -6.13 2.67 2.77
CA LYS A 95 -4.84 3.08 3.32
C LYS A 95 -4.97 4.44 4.01
N PHE A 96 -5.54 5.41 3.31
CA PHE A 96 -5.67 6.77 3.82
C PHE A 96 -6.66 6.84 4.98
N LEU A 97 -7.76 6.09 4.93
CA LEU A 97 -8.65 5.97 6.08
C LEU A 97 -7.92 5.34 7.27
N ALA A 98 -7.13 4.29 7.06
CA ALA A 98 -6.30 3.69 8.11
C ALA A 98 -5.33 4.70 8.72
N TYR A 99 -4.70 5.57 7.91
CA TYR A 99 -3.77 6.61 8.39
C TYR A 99 -4.48 7.63 9.28
N LEU A 100 -5.72 8.00 8.94
CA LEU A 100 -6.52 8.93 9.75
C LEU A 100 -6.96 8.35 11.10
N GLU A 101 -7.00 7.03 11.21
CA GLU A 101 -7.30 6.34 12.47
C GLU A 101 -6.08 6.25 13.41
N GLN A 102 -4.87 6.57 12.93
CA GLN A 102 -3.66 6.48 13.74
C GLN A 102 -3.46 7.73 14.60
N ASP A 103 -3.22 7.52 15.89
CA ASP A 103 -2.97 8.52 16.93
C ASP A 103 -1.52 8.53 17.46
N GLU A 104 -0.69 7.63 16.94
CA GLU A 104 0.74 7.49 17.27
C GLU A 104 1.54 7.10 16.03
N ALA A 105 2.86 7.30 16.09
CA ALA A 105 3.79 6.99 14.99
C ALA A 105 3.66 5.53 14.52
N PHE A 106 3.62 5.32 13.20
CA PHE A 106 3.34 4.01 12.62
C PHE A 106 4.12 3.75 11.33
N VAL A 107 4.26 2.46 11.00
CA VAL A 107 4.67 1.96 9.69
C VAL A 107 3.47 1.30 9.04
N HIS A 108 3.00 1.80 7.92
CA HIS A 108 2.10 1.05 7.05
C HIS A 108 2.90 0.16 6.10
N CYS A 109 2.42 -1.06 5.90
CA CYS A 109 2.96 -2.03 4.97
C CYS A 109 1.83 -2.60 4.11
N ASP A 110 2.08 -2.77 2.82
CA ASP A 110 1.16 -3.52 1.96
C ASP A 110 1.19 -5.01 2.31
N THR A 111 0.05 -5.67 2.16
CA THR A 111 -0.14 -7.08 2.52
C THR A 111 0.56 -8.06 1.55
N ASP A 112 1.10 -7.53 0.46
CA ASP A 112 1.97 -8.17 -0.52
C ASP A 112 3.41 -7.65 -0.47
N ALA A 113 3.75 -6.92 0.61
CA ALA A 113 5.12 -6.55 0.97
C ALA A 113 5.59 -7.33 2.21
N TYR A 114 6.86 -7.76 2.18
CA TYR A 114 7.46 -8.69 3.14
C TYR A 114 8.72 -8.06 3.75
N LEU A 115 8.62 -7.61 5.00
CA LEU A 115 9.73 -7.03 5.75
C LEU A 115 10.60 -8.12 6.38
N TRP A 116 11.66 -8.51 5.69
CA TRP A 116 12.54 -9.61 6.09
C TRP A 116 13.43 -9.24 7.29
N ASN A 117 13.91 -8.00 7.34
CA ASN A 117 14.78 -7.49 8.40
C ASN A 117 14.19 -6.24 9.06
N PRO A 118 14.53 -5.97 10.33
CA PRO A 118 14.06 -4.78 11.02
C PRO A 118 14.52 -3.51 10.30
N LEU A 119 13.67 -2.48 10.29
CA LEU A 119 14.00 -1.20 9.69
C LEU A 119 15.14 -0.51 10.48
N PRO A 120 16.09 0.14 9.79
CA PRO A 120 17.12 0.94 10.46
C PRO A 120 16.51 2.02 11.35
N ARG A 121 17.19 2.32 12.45
CA ARG A 121 16.71 3.33 13.40
C ARG A 121 16.49 4.71 12.77
N GLU A 122 17.31 5.09 11.79
CA GLU A 122 17.13 6.33 11.03
C GLU A 122 15.81 6.40 10.24
N ILE A 123 15.25 5.26 9.83
CA ILE A 123 13.93 5.17 9.20
C ILE A 123 12.85 5.27 10.28
N LEU A 124 12.99 4.50 11.36
CA LEU A 124 12.01 4.46 12.46
C LEU A 124 11.88 5.79 13.21
N ASP A 125 12.94 6.61 13.24
CA ASP A 125 12.95 7.93 13.88
C ASP A 125 12.60 9.07 12.88
N SER A 126 12.36 8.77 11.60
CA SER A 126 12.10 9.79 10.58
C SER A 126 10.69 10.38 10.66
N GLN A 127 10.55 11.66 10.27
CA GLN A 127 9.24 12.32 10.20
C GLN A 127 8.31 11.64 9.20
N VAL A 128 8.88 11.22 8.07
CA VAL A 128 8.21 10.48 7.01
C VAL A 128 9.22 9.68 6.19
N PHE A 129 8.83 8.48 5.81
CA PHE A 129 9.58 7.65 4.88
C PHE A 129 8.65 6.88 3.95
N GLY A 130 9.20 6.41 2.84
CA GLY A 130 8.55 5.43 1.96
C GLY A 130 9.48 4.29 1.58
N GLN A 131 9.00 3.38 0.73
CA GLN A 131 9.73 2.19 0.33
C GLN A 131 10.98 2.56 -0.47
N SER A 132 10.79 3.24 -1.59
CA SER A 132 11.86 3.57 -2.55
C SER A 132 11.47 4.79 -3.37
N ILE A 133 12.46 5.49 -3.90
CA ILE A 133 12.21 6.53 -4.90
C ILE A 133 11.85 5.83 -6.22
N GLU A 134 10.75 6.26 -6.85
CA GLU A 134 10.37 5.90 -8.21
C GLU A 134 10.66 7.08 -9.15
N ALA A 135 11.12 6.74 -10.36
CA ALA A 135 11.62 7.61 -11.44
C ALA A 135 13.13 7.88 -11.50
N VAL A 136 13.85 7.01 -12.23
CA VAL A 136 15.02 7.36 -13.05
C VAL A 136 14.78 6.80 -14.45
N GLY A 137 14.87 7.62 -15.51
CA GLY A 137 14.70 7.18 -16.92
C GLY A 137 13.25 7.18 -17.45
N ASP A 138 12.91 6.26 -18.36
CA ASP A 138 11.62 6.18 -19.11
C ASP A 138 10.35 6.18 -18.21
N PHE A 139 10.49 5.87 -16.92
CA PHE A 139 9.46 6.06 -15.88
C PHE A 139 9.07 7.54 -15.64
N LYS A 140 9.93 8.49 -15.99
CA LYS A 140 9.64 9.93 -15.95
C LYS A 140 8.43 10.24 -16.85
N THR A 141 8.29 9.53 -17.97
CA THR A 141 7.19 9.68 -18.91
C THR A 141 5.85 9.28 -18.27
N PHE A 142 5.80 8.15 -17.56
CA PHE A 142 4.56 7.70 -16.91
C PHE A 142 4.03 8.70 -15.86
N TYR A 143 4.87 9.15 -14.92
CA TYR A 143 4.41 10.10 -13.90
C TYR A 143 4.08 11.47 -14.49
N SER A 144 4.80 11.92 -15.53
CA SER A 144 4.45 13.17 -16.21
C SER A 144 3.11 13.06 -16.94
N GLU A 145 2.89 11.99 -17.70
CA GLU A 145 1.63 11.75 -18.42
C GLU A 145 0.46 11.60 -17.44
N THR A 146 0.66 10.82 -16.38
CA THR A 146 -0.35 10.65 -15.32
C THR A 146 -0.70 11.98 -14.66
N LEU A 147 0.30 12.81 -14.36
CA LEU A 147 0.09 14.13 -13.78
C LEU A 147 -0.67 15.06 -14.74
N GLU A 148 -0.37 15.02 -16.04
CA GLU A 148 -1.10 15.75 -17.07
C GLU A 148 -2.55 15.30 -17.18
N GLU A 149 -2.82 13.99 -17.18
CA GLU A 149 -4.20 13.47 -17.20
C GLU A 149 -4.97 13.81 -15.92
N ILE A 150 -4.34 13.69 -14.75
CA ILE A 150 -4.95 14.11 -13.48
C ILE A 150 -5.34 15.59 -13.56
N ARG A 151 -4.45 16.46 -14.03
CA ARG A 151 -4.74 17.90 -14.17
C ARG A 151 -5.80 18.20 -15.23
N LYS A 152 -5.83 17.42 -16.29
CA LYS A 152 -6.81 17.55 -17.38
C LYS A 152 -8.22 17.18 -16.92
N TYR A 153 -8.35 16.10 -16.17
CA TYR A 153 -9.65 15.50 -15.86
C TYR A 153 -10.16 15.82 -14.46
N LEU A 154 -9.30 16.02 -13.46
CA LEU A 154 -9.70 16.21 -12.07
C LEU A 154 -9.63 17.71 -11.68
N PRO A 155 -10.78 18.41 -11.56
CA PRO A 155 -10.80 19.84 -11.29
C PRO A 155 -10.45 20.21 -9.83
N GLU A 156 -10.64 19.30 -8.87
CA GLU A 156 -10.33 19.55 -7.46
C GLU A 156 -9.04 18.82 -7.06
N LEU A 157 -7.97 19.60 -6.89
CA LEU A 157 -6.65 19.12 -6.51
C LEU A 157 -6.08 19.96 -5.35
N PRO A 158 -5.26 19.37 -4.47
CA PRO A 158 -4.56 20.10 -3.42
C PRO A 158 -3.66 21.21 -3.99
N ALA A 159 -3.50 22.32 -3.27
CA ALA A 159 -2.81 23.52 -3.74
C ALA A 159 -1.35 23.32 -4.22
N GLY A 160 -0.67 22.24 -3.81
CA GLY A 160 0.68 21.90 -4.27
C GLY A 160 0.74 20.92 -5.46
N PHE A 161 -0.36 20.25 -5.78
CA PHE A 161 -0.42 19.24 -6.84
C PHE A 161 -0.34 19.88 -8.24
N SER A 162 -0.92 21.07 -8.41
CA SER A 162 -0.80 21.87 -9.63
C SER A 162 0.62 22.41 -9.85
N LYS A 163 1.41 22.58 -8.80
CA LYS A 163 2.80 23.12 -8.83
C LYS A 163 3.89 22.05 -8.76
N PHE A 164 3.51 20.77 -8.76
CA PHE A 164 4.42 19.64 -8.54
C PHE A 164 5.67 19.64 -9.44
N GLN A 165 5.57 20.16 -10.67
CA GLN A 165 6.69 20.20 -11.63
C GLN A 165 7.57 21.46 -11.50
N SER A 166 7.08 22.55 -10.88
CA SER A 166 7.81 23.83 -10.82
C SER A 166 8.59 24.00 -9.51
N ASP A 167 8.11 23.43 -8.41
CA ASP A 167 8.57 23.80 -7.06
C ASP A 167 9.41 22.71 -6.36
N PHE A 168 9.53 21.51 -6.95
CA PHE A 168 10.17 20.36 -6.31
C PHE A 168 11.51 20.03 -6.97
N GLU A 169 12.61 20.10 -6.21
CA GLU A 169 13.99 19.82 -6.65
C GLU A 169 14.24 18.37 -7.11
N GLY A 170 13.20 17.56 -7.27
CA GLY A 170 13.31 16.25 -7.89
C GLY A 170 11.97 15.83 -8.49
N ASN A 171 11.96 15.58 -9.79
CA ASN A 171 10.83 14.99 -10.50
C ASN A 171 10.77 13.48 -10.20
N TYR A 172 10.38 13.14 -8.96
CA TYR A 172 10.28 11.75 -8.51
C TYR A 172 8.97 11.48 -7.75
N ALA A 173 8.65 10.21 -7.64
CA ALA A 173 7.58 9.68 -6.81
C ALA A 173 8.18 8.77 -5.73
N ILE A 174 7.39 8.39 -4.73
CA ILE A 174 7.82 7.43 -3.70
C ILE A 174 6.91 6.24 -3.72
N ASN A 175 7.45 5.05 -3.94
CA ASN A 175 6.71 3.81 -3.77
C ASN A 175 6.20 3.71 -2.32
N CYS A 176 4.90 3.42 -2.17
CA CYS A 176 4.20 3.42 -0.90
C CYS A 176 3.79 2.01 -0.42
N GLY A 177 4.49 0.97 -0.89
CA GLY A 177 4.36 -0.40 -0.36
C GLY A 177 4.81 -0.55 1.09
N LEU A 178 5.65 0.38 1.52
CA LEU A 178 5.98 0.64 2.91
C LEU A 178 6.01 2.16 3.08
N LEU A 179 5.23 2.71 4.01
CA LEU A 179 5.16 4.15 4.26
C LEU A 179 4.84 4.42 5.72
N GLY A 180 5.48 5.40 6.33
CA GLY A 180 5.21 5.72 7.72
C GLY A 180 5.99 6.92 8.18
N GLY A 181 5.98 7.14 9.49
CA GLY A 181 6.72 8.24 10.08
C GLY A 181 6.22 8.64 11.45
N THR A 182 6.93 9.58 12.05
CA THR A 182 6.61 10.16 13.36
C THR A 182 5.74 11.41 13.26
N ASP A 183 5.64 12.04 12.08
CA ASP A 183 4.88 13.27 11.89
C ASP A 183 3.43 12.98 11.46
N LEU A 184 2.55 12.74 12.44
CA LEU A 184 1.13 12.48 12.18
C LEU A 184 0.41 13.64 11.51
N LYS A 185 0.84 14.90 11.72
CA LYS A 185 0.20 16.04 11.06
C LYS A 185 0.43 16.00 9.56
N LEU A 186 1.66 15.66 9.14
CA LEU A 186 1.99 15.44 7.75
C LEU A 186 1.22 14.24 7.18
N LEU A 187 1.26 13.09 7.85
CA LEU A 187 0.61 11.86 7.38
C LEU A 187 -0.93 12.00 7.29
N HIS A 188 -1.56 12.68 8.25
CA HIS A 188 -2.99 13.00 8.19
C HIS A 188 -3.33 14.01 7.10
N TYR A 189 -2.47 15.02 6.88
CA TYR A 189 -2.65 15.95 5.76
C TYR A 189 -2.59 15.20 4.43
N TYR A 190 -1.57 14.36 4.24
CA TYR A 190 -1.40 13.48 3.09
C TYR A 190 -2.64 12.61 2.86
N ALA A 191 -3.11 11.92 3.89
CA ALA A 191 -4.30 11.08 3.80
C ALA A 191 -5.56 11.87 3.42
N LYS A 192 -5.80 13.02 4.06
CA LYS A 192 -6.95 13.89 3.76
C LYS A 192 -6.92 14.42 2.33
N THR A 193 -5.76 14.84 1.85
CA THR A 193 -5.64 15.38 0.50
C THR A 193 -5.71 14.30 -0.57
N THR A 194 -5.21 13.08 -0.31
CA THR A 194 -5.43 11.97 -1.23
C THR A 194 -6.91 11.59 -1.30
N LEU A 195 -7.60 11.49 -0.16
CA LEU A 195 -9.04 11.22 -0.13
C LEU A 195 -9.85 12.32 -0.83
N LEU A 196 -9.41 13.58 -0.76
CA LEU A 196 -9.99 14.67 -1.55
C LEU A 196 -9.86 14.41 -3.06
N ILE A 197 -8.68 14.02 -3.54
CA ILE A 197 -8.49 13.71 -4.97
C ILE A 197 -9.42 12.56 -5.40
N LEU A 198 -9.49 11.50 -4.59
CA LEU A 198 -10.26 10.29 -4.89
C LEU A 198 -11.78 10.50 -4.81
N HIS A 199 -12.28 11.23 -3.80
CA HIS A 199 -13.71 11.23 -3.47
C HIS A 199 -14.42 12.58 -3.61
N HIS A 200 -13.71 13.67 -3.91
CA HIS A 200 -14.37 14.97 -4.00
C HIS A 200 -15.45 14.96 -5.09
N PRO A 201 -16.70 15.39 -4.82
CA PRO A 201 -17.79 15.28 -5.80
C PRO A 201 -17.52 15.95 -7.14
N LYS A 202 -16.75 17.05 -7.17
CA LYS A 202 -16.35 17.70 -8.43
C LYS A 202 -15.42 16.85 -9.29
N ASN A 203 -14.74 15.85 -8.72
CA ASN A 203 -13.88 14.93 -9.44
C ASN A 203 -14.64 13.73 -10.02
N ALA A 204 -15.89 13.49 -9.65
CA ALA A 204 -16.63 12.28 -10.05
C ALA A 204 -16.69 12.11 -11.58
N ASN A 205 -17.15 13.12 -12.31
CA ASN A 205 -17.16 13.09 -13.77
C ASN A 205 -15.75 13.01 -14.37
N GLY A 206 -14.77 13.63 -13.72
CA GLY A 206 -13.37 13.58 -14.12
C GLY A 206 -12.81 12.16 -14.07
N TRP A 207 -13.08 11.44 -12.98
CA TRP A 207 -12.71 10.04 -12.82
C TRP A 207 -13.39 9.14 -13.85
N GLU A 208 -14.69 9.33 -14.09
CA GLU A 208 -15.41 8.55 -15.13
C GLU A 208 -14.81 8.75 -16.51
N THR A 209 -14.51 10.00 -16.89
CA THR A 209 -13.89 10.30 -18.19
C THR A 209 -12.45 9.78 -18.24
N LEU A 210 -11.64 9.96 -17.21
CA LEU A 210 -10.27 9.43 -17.16
C LEU A 210 -10.26 7.91 -17.32
N MET A 211 -11.15 7.19 -16.64
CA MET A 211 -11.26 5.73 -16.75
C MET A 211 -11.77 5.25 -18.12
N ARG A 212 -12.52 6.10 -18.84
CA ARG A 212 -13.01 5.78 -20.18
C ARG A 212 -12.01 6.12 -21.29
N GLU A 213 -11.37 7.28 -21.19
CA GLU A 213 -10.66 7.94 -22.29
C GLU A 213 -9.16 8.18 -22.02
N GLY A 214 -8.71 8.02 -20.78
CA GLY A 214 -7.30 8.15 -20.42
C GLY A 214 -6.41 7.10 -21.07
N ASN A 215 -5.12 7.38 -21.13
CA ASN A 215 -4.08 6.44 -21.54
C ASN A 215 -4.25 5.11 -20.76
N SER A 216 -4.07 3.96 -21.43
CA SER A 216 -4.22 2.64 -20.79
C SER A 216 -3.38 2.50 -19.53
N ASP A 217 -2.13 2.93 -19.58
CA ASP A 217 -1.18 2.75 -18.49
C ASP A 217 -1.56 3.65 -17.30
N VAL A 218 -2.02 4.86 -17.60
CA VAL A 218 -2.56 5.79 -16.59
C VAL A 218 -3.80 5.20 -15.94
N ARG A 219 -4.77 4.69 -16.70
CA ARG A 219 -6.00 4.13 -16.14
C ARG A 219 -5.74 2.98 -15.16
N GLU A 220 -4.73 2.15 -15.44
CA GLU A 220 -4.39 1.02 -14.58
C GLU A 220 -3.70 1.44 -13.28
N GLN A 221 -2.93 2.53 -13.30
CA GLN A 221 -2.01 2.88 -12.21
C GLN A 221 -2.24 4.27 -11.58
N VAL A 222 -3.19 5.06 -12.09
CA VAL A 222 -3.43 6.45 -11.65
C VAL A 222 -3.65 6.57 -10.15
N CYS A 223 -4.29 5.61 -9.50
CA CYS A 223 -4.52 5.68 -8.06
C CYS A 223 -3.24 5.46 -7.26
N ALA A 224 -2.35 4.56 -7.71
CA ALA A 224 -1.02 4.42 -7.15
C ALA A 224 -0.19 5.68 -7.43
N ALA A 225 -0.26 6.26 -8.63
CA ALA A 225 0.43 7.51 -8.93
C ALA A 225 -0.07 8.67 -8.06
N VAL A 226 -1.39 8.79 -7.83
CA VAL A 226 -1.96 9.79 -6.90
C VAL A 226 -1.39 9.63 -5.50
N GLU A 227 -1.32 8.39 -4.98
CA GLU A 227 -0.70 8.07 -3.68
C GLU A 227 0.76 8.56 -3.64
N GLN A 228 1.58 8.11 -4.58
CA GLN A 228 3.02 8.31 -4.60
C GLN A 228 3.44 9.74 -4.94
N LEU A 229 2.64 10.48 -5.72
CA LEU A 229 2.87 11.90 -6.00
C LEU A 229 2.40 12.78 -4.84
N ASN A 230 1.25 12.46 -4.22
CA ASN A 230 0.67 13.32 -3.19
C ASN A 230 1.47 13.29 -1.87
N ILE A 231 2.20 12.21 -1.58
CA ILE A 231 3.12 12.21 -0.43
C ILE A 231 4.24 13.25 -0.59
N ILE A 232 4.75 13.44 -1.82
CA ILE A 232 5.74 14.48 -2.13
C ILE A 232 5.11 15.86 -1.97
N VAL A 233 3.88 16.07 -2.46
CA VAL A 233 3.12 17.32 -2.23
C VAL A 233 2.99 17.65 -0.75
N ALA A 234 2.65 16.65 0.08
CA ALA A 234 2.59 16.82 1.53
C ALA A 234 3.97 17.16 2.11
N CYS A 235 5.03 16.46 1.70
CA CYS A 235 6.39 16.70 2.15
C CYS A 235 6.83 18.16 1.94
N ALA A 236 6.63 18.75 0.75
CA ALA A 236 7.01 20.16 0.56
C ALA A 236 6.14 21.14 1.35
N LYS A 237 4.84 20.86 1.50
CA LYS A 237 3.98 21.73 2.32
C LYS A 237 4.51 21.85 3.76
N PHE A 238 5.05 20.77 4.29
CA PHE A 238 5.58 20.70 5.65
C PHE A 238 7.09 20.95 5.72
N HIS A 239 7.75 21.23 4.58
CA HIS A 239 9.20 21.37 4.47
C HIS A 239 9.98 20.16 5.03
N VAL A 240 9.45 18.96 4.80
CA VAL A 240 10.05 17.69 5.22
C VAL A 240 10.64 16.98 4.02
N ARG A 241 11.84 16.41 4.18
CA ARG A 241 12.45 15.56 3.15
C ARG A 241 12.21 14.09 3.51
N PRO A 242 11.49 13.31 2.69
CA PRO A 242 11.20 11.92 2.99
C PRO A 242 12.50 11.09 2.98
N LYS A 243 12.58 10.12 3.90
CA LYS A 243 13.56 9.04 3.84
C LYS A 243 13.03 7.90 2.97
N VAL A 244 13.93 7.02 2.50
CA VAL A 244 13.53 5.80 1.79
C VAL A 244 14.23 4.60 2.38
N VAL A 245 13.53 3.46 2.39
CA VAL A 245 14.06 2.20 2.93
C VAL A 245 15.07 1.57 1.97
N LEU A 246 14.83 1.68 0.67
CA LEU A 246 15.64 1.11 -0.40
C LEU A 246 16.30 2.26 -1.18
N GLU A 247 17.62 2.37 -1.13
CA GLU A 247 18.39 3.39 -1.86
C GLU A 247 18.44 3.09 -3.37
N ILE A 248 18.33 4.13 -4.20
CA ILE A 248 18.46 4.02 -5.65
C ILE A 248 19.87 3.49 -5.99
N GLY A 249 19.94 2.35 -6.67
CA GLY A 249 21.17 1.82 -7.24
C GLY A 249 21.53 0.38 -6.86
N LYS A 250 20.81 -0.25 -5.91
CA LYS A 250 21.05 -1.66 -5.54
C LYS A 250 19.90 -2.60 -5.86
N GLU A 251 18.75 -2.07 -6.24
CA GLU A 251 17.52 -2.84 -6.26
C GLU A 251 16.95 -2.74 -7.67
N HIS A 252 17.19 -3.79 -8.47
CA HIS A 252 16.27 -4.03 -9.57
C HIS A 252 14.88 -4.14 -8.93
N LEU A 253 13.94 -3.34 -9.43
CA LEU A 253 12.54 -3.20 -8.97
C LEU A 253 11.73 -4.51 -8.88
N GLN A 254 12.37 -5.67 -9.02
CA GLN A 254 11.75 -7.00 -9.04
C GLN A 254 12.60 -8.11 -8.37
N GLY A 255 13.76 -7.78 -7.78
CA GLY A 255 14.68 -8.72 -7.11
C GLY A 255 14.58 -8.70 -5.58
N PRO A 256 14.98 -9.78 -4.88
CA PRO A 256 14.93 -9.83 -3.42
C PRO A 256 15.97 -8.88 -2.81
N SER A 257 15.50 -7.84 -2.13
CA SER A 257 16.34 -7.08 -1.19
C SER A 257 16.42 -7.81 0.13
N PRO A 258 17.57 -7.75 0.83
CA PRO A 258 17.67 -8.34 2.16
C PRO A 258 16.66 -7.72 3.12
N THR A 259 16.21 -6.48 2.90
CA THR A 259 15.31 -5.80 3.85
C THR A 259 13.84 -6.05 3.52
N LEU A 260 13.45 -5.88 2.26
CA LEU A 260 12.05 -5.85 1.85
C LEU A 260 11.86 -6.61 0.53
N THR A 261 10.71 -7.22 0.35
CA THR A 261 10.25 -7.62 -0.98
C THR A 261 8.81 -7.18 -1.16
N HIS A 262 8.49 -6.47 -2.23
CA HIS A 262 7.13 -6.06 -2.54
C HIS A 262 6.72 -6.73 -3.86
N LEU A 263 5.68 -7.57 -3.81
CA LEU A 263 5.15 -8.20 -5.01
C LEU A 263 4.29 -7.20 -5.78
N MET A 264 4.83 -6.67 -6.87
CA MET A 264 4.14 -5.73 -7.76
C MET A 264 3.80 -6.39 -9.10
N GLY A 265 2.62 -6.08 -9.62
CA GLY A 265 2.18 -6.48 -10.95
C GLY A 265 2.34 -7.98 -11.24
N PRO A 266 2.97 -8.38 -12.36
CA PRO A 266 3.14 -9.78 -12.76
C PRO A 266 3.88 -10.66 -11.75
N THR A 267 4.69 -10.09 -10.86
CA THR A 267 5.43 -10.87 -9.85
C THR A 267 4.51 -11.58 -8.85
N LYS A 268 3.24 -11.14 -8.73
CA LYS A 268 2.20 -11.82 -7.96
C LYS A 268 1.72 -13.14 -8.57
N ASN A 269 2.12 -13.45 -9.81
CA ASN A 269 1.81 -14.69 -10.51
C ASN A 269 3.04 -15.58 -10.75
N ASP A 270 4.21 -15.22 -10.21
CA ASP A 270 5.42 -16.04 -10.30
C ASP A 270 5.28 -17.28 -9.40
N SER A 271 4.88 -18.40 -10.00
CA SER A 271 4.64 -19.67 -9.29
C SER A 271 5.86 -20.19 -8.53
N THR A 272 7.07 -19.94 -9.03
CA THR A 272 8.31 -20.36 -8.36
C THR A 272 8.51 -19.56 -7.08
N ARG A 273 8.27 -18.24 -7.15
CA ARG A 273 8.39 -17.34 -6.00
C ARG A 273 7.30 -17.59 -4.97
N LEU A 274 6.04 -17.69 -5.38
CA LEU A 274 4.92 -17.96 -4.48
C LEU A 274 5.09 -19.31 -3.77
N SER A 275 5.55 -20.34 -4.48
CA SER A 275 5.82 -21.65 -3.86
C SER A 275 6.84 -21.55 -2.73
N LYS A 276 7.89 -20.73 -2.88
CA LYS A 276 8.88 -20.50 -1.81
C LYS A 276 8.26 -19.84 -0.58
N TYR A 277 7.35 -18.88 -0.78
CA TYR A 277 6.66 -18.21 0.34
C TYR A 277 5.65 -19.12 1.03
N VAL A 278 4.92 -19.92 0.28
CA VAL A 278 4.05 -20.98 0.81
C VAL A 278 4.85 -21.94 1.69
N GLU A 279 5.96 -22.47 1.18
CA GLU A 279 6.81 -23.40 1.93
C GLU A 279 7.45 -22.74 3.16
N LEU A 280 7.80 -21.45 3.07
CA LEU A 280 8.25 -20.69 4.22
C LEU A 280 7.18 -20.59 5.31
N VAL A 281 5.94 -20.22 4.96
CA VAL A 281 4.84 -20.12 5.94
C VAL A 281 4.51 -21.50 6.54
N LYS A 282 4.52 -22.57 5.73
CA LYS A 282 4.34 -23.94 6.25
C LYS A 282 5.41 -24.33 7.25
N ARG A 283 6.66 -23.93 7.01
CA ARG A 283 7.79 -24.26 7.87
C ARG A 283 7.80 -23.44 9.17
N GLU A 284 7.67 -22.12 9.06
CA GLU A 284 7.83 -21.21 10.20
C GLU A 284 6.52 -21.00 10.98
N PHE A 285 5.36 -21.13 10.31
CA PHE A 285 4.03 -20.86 10.88
C PHE A 285 3.02 -21.97 10.57
N PRO A 286 3.31 -23.24 10.93
CA PRO A 286 2.53 -24.40 10.51
C PRO A 286 1.05 -24.35 10.92
N GLN A 287 0.71 -23.73 12.05
CA GLN A 287 -0.68 -23.57 12.47
C GLN A 287 -1.48 -22.62 11.56
N ILE A 288 -0.84 -21.54 11.11
CA ILE A 288 -1.47 -20.58 10.18
C ILE A 288 -1.60 -21.25 8.81
N ALA A 289 -0.55 -21.92 8.32
CA ALA A 289 -0.60 -22.69 7.09
C ALA A 289 -1.74 -23.72 7.11
N GLY A 290 -1.88 -24.50 8.19
CA GLY A 290 -2.97 -25.47 8.33
C GLY A 290 -4.37 -24.85 8.24
N ARG A 291 -4.59 -23.66 8.79
CA ARG A 291 -5.85 -22.92 8.67
C ARG A 291 -6.09 -22.43 7.24
N ILE A 292 -5.04 -21.93 6.56
CA ILE A 292 -5.13 -21.51 5.17
C ILE A 292 -5.53 -22.70 4.28
N GLU A 293 -4.86 -23.84 4.42
CA GLU A 293 -5.21 -25.03 3.62
C GLU A 293 -6.64 -25.53 3.93
N THR A 294 -7.07 -25.45 5.18
CA THR A 294 -8.42 -25.88 5.59
C THR A 294 -9.52 -25.03 4.96
N HIS A 295 -9.32 -23.71 4.88
CA HIS A 295 -10.35 -22.77 4.44
C HIS A 295 -10.23 -22.35 2.98
N PHE A 296 -9.03 -22.40 2.40
CA PHE A 296 -8.72 -21.86 1.08
C PHE A 296 -7.85 -22.80 0.24
N GLY A 297 -7.49 -23.98 0.73
CA GLY A 297 -6.82 -25.00 -0.06
C GLY A 297 -7.71 -25.51 -1.20
N GLN A 298 -7.13 -25.78 -2.36
CA GLN A 298 -7.84 -26.46 -3.45
C GLN A 298 -8.20 -27.88 -2.99
N ARG A 299 -9.48 -28.26 -3.11
CA ARG A 299 -9.89 -29.67 -3.06
C ARG A 299 -9.73 -30.30 -4.43
#